data_AF-A0A954G1R3-F1
#
_entry.id   AF-A0A954G1R3-F1
#
_cell.length_a   1.000
_cell.length_b   1.000
_cell.length_c   1.000
_cell.angle_alpha   90.00
_cell.angle_beta   90.00
_cell.angle_gamma   90.00
#
_symmetry.space_group_name_H-M   'P 1'
#
loop_
_entity.id
_entity.type
_entity.pdbx_description
1 polymer ?
#
loop_
_entity_poly.entity_id
_entity_poly.type
_entity_poly.pdbx_seq_one_letter_code
_entity_poly.pdbx_strand_id
1 'polypeptide(L)'
;LSGGVFPVSAVLADDEIMLTIKPGEHGSTFGGNPLACAVARAALEVVVDEQLAERAQQMGVLFRNRMQELVDASDRLRLVRGKGLLNAIVINDHPESETAWNMCLSLADNGLLAKPTHGNIIRFAPPLVIEEKEMRECCDLIEQTVTAFQ
;
A
#
# COMPACT_ATOMS: atom_id res chain seq x y z
N LEU A 1 -3.35 -2.86 -12.24
CA LEU A 1 -4.20 -3.13 -13.43
C LEU A 1 -4.62 -4.59 -13.52
N SER A 2 -3.76 -5.56 -13.23
CA SER A 2 -4.04 -6.99 -13.41
C SER A 2 -4.31 -7.78 -12.12
N GLY A 3 -4.51 -7.08 -10.99
CA GLY A 3 -4.63 -7.75 -9.68
C GLY A 3 -3.38 -8.53 -9.24
N GLY A 4 -2.22 -8.29 -9.85
CA GLY A 4 -0.98 -9.02 -9.56
C GLY A 4 -0.85 -10.37 -10.27
N VAL A 5 -1.80 -10.72 -11.15
CA VAL A 5 -1.85 -12.03 -11.82
C VAL A 5 -1.01 -12.08 -13.10
N PHE A 6 -0.88 -10.95 -13.81
CA PHE A 6 -0.14 -10.88 -15.07
C PHE A 6 0.55 -9.52 -15.25
N PRO A 7 1.73 -9.41 -15.89
CA PRO A 7 2.35 -8.11 -16.14
C PRO A 7 1.51 -7.27 -17.11
N VAL A 8 0.94 -6.17 -16.60
CA VAL A 8 0.13 -5.23 -17.41
C VAL A 8 0.42 -3.79 -16.97
N SER A 9 0.70 -2.93 -17.95
CA SER A 9 0.76 -1.48 -17.81
C SER A 9 -0.12 -0.81 -18.87
N ALA A 10 -0.48 0.44 -18.63
CA ALA A 10 -1.19 1.28 -19.60
C ALA A 10 -0.68 2.72 -19.48
N VAL A 11 -0.72 3.45 -20.59
CA VAL A 11 -0.48 4.89 -20.65
C VAL A 11 -1.75 5.53 -21.19
N LEU A 12 -2.29 6.51 -20.48
CA LEU A 12 -3.47 7.26 -20.87
C LEU A 12 -3.06 8.73 -21.00
N ALA A 13 -3.45 9.37 -22.09
CA ALA A 13 -3.27 10.80 -22.32
C ALA A 13 -4.36 11.31 -23.27
N ASP A 14 -4.58 12.62 -23.29
CA ASP A 14 -5.48 13.26 -24.25
C ASP A 14 -4.93 13.14 -25.69
N ASP A 15 -5.83 13.29 -26.66
CA ASP A 15 -5.52 13.08 -28.09
C ASP A 15 -4.36 13.95 -28.58
N GLU A 16 -4.30 15.21 -28.16
CA GLU A 16 -3.22 16.14 -28.57
C GLU A 16 -1.82 15.65 -28.17
N ILE A 17 -1.73 14.80 -27.13
CA ILE A 17 -0.50 14.17 -26.67
C ILE A 17 -0.36 12.79 -27.32
N MET A 18 -1.37 11.93 -27.21
CA MET A 18 -1.28 10.53 -27.60
C MET A 18 -1.14 10.35 -29.11
N LEU A 19 -1.80 11.18 -29.93
CA LEU A 19 -1.75 11.10 -31.40
C LEU A 19 -0.44 11.62 -32.00
N THR A 20 0.49 12.09 -31.17
CA THR A 20 1.86 12.42 -31.62
C THR A 20 2.67 11.15 -31.93
N ILE A 21 2.39 10.03 -31.25
CA ILE A 21 3.05 8.74 -31.46
C ILE A 21 2.58 8.11 -32.77
N LYS A 22 3.52 7.73 -33.63
CA LYS A 22 3.26 7.14 -34.95
C LYS A 22 3.56 5.62 -34.99
N PRO A 23 3.03 4.89 -35.98
CA PRO A 23 3.31 3.47 -36.14
C PRO A 23 4.82 3.17 -36.17
N GLY A 24 5.27 2.29 -35.28
CA GLY A 24 6.67 1.87 -35.17
C GLY A 24 7.51 2.62 -34.12
N GLU A 25 6.99 3.68 -33.50
CA GLU A 25 7.76 4.49 -32.54
C GLU A 25 7.70 3.96 -31.10
N HIS A 26 6.58 3.33 -30.73
CA HIS A 26 6.39 2.74 -29.41
C HIS A 26 5.75 1.37 -29.54
N GLY A 27 6.47 0.34 -29.12
CA GLY A 27 6.01 -1.04 -29.24
C GLY A 27 6.72 -1.97 -28.26
N SER A 28 6.10 -3.10 -28.00
CA SER A 28 6.66 -4.21 -27.22
C SER A 28 6.06 -5.49 -27.76
N THR A 29 6.87 -6.54 -27.92
CA THR A 29 6.44 -7.86 -28.43
C THR A 29 5.25 -8.41 -27.65
N PHE A 30 5.17 -8.16 -26.35
CA PHE A 30 4.11 -8.63 -25.47
C PHE A 30 3.07 -7.55 -25.13
N GLY A 31 3.24 -6.33 -25.64
CA GLY A 31 2.33 -5.22 -25.41
C GLY A 31 0.95 -5.48 -26.02
N GLY A 32 -0.11 -5.21 -25.26
CA GLY A 32 -1.49 -5.33 -25.75
C GLY A 32 -1.93 -6.76 -26.09
N ASN A 33 -1.25 -7.79 -25.57
CA ASN A 33 -1.63 -9.17 -25.87
C ASN A 33 -3.04 -9.51 -25.33
N PRO A 34 -3.83 -10.38 -25.99
CA PRO A 34 -5.22 -10.63 -25.63
C PRO A 34 -5.44 -11.16 -24.20
N LEU A 35 -4.50 -11.96 -23.68
CA LEU A 35 -4.58 -12.50 -22.33
C LEU A 35 -4.41 -11.38 -21.29
N ALA A 36 -3.41 -10.52 -21.45
CA ALA A 36 -3.21 -9.34 -20.60
C ALA A 36 -4.44 -8.44 -20.58
N CYS A 37 -5.06 -8.20 -21.73
CA CYS A 37 -6.28 -7.40 -21.84
C CYS A 37 -7.46 -8.06 -21.09
N ALA A 38 -7.64 -9.37 -21.21
CA ALA A 38 -8.71 -10.09 -20.50
C ALA A 38 -8.50 -10.06 -18.98
N VAL A 39 -7.28 -10.31 -18.51
CA VAL A 39 -6.93 -10.26 -17.07
C VAL A 39 -7.12 -8.86 -16.50
N ALA A 40 -6.66 -7.83 -17.22
CA ALA A 40 -6.82 -6.45 -16.78
C ALA A 40 -8.29 -6.03 -16.67
N ARG A 41 -9.12 -6.44 -17.63
CA ARG A 41 -10.55 -6.15 -17.59
C ARG A 41 -11.22 -6.82 -16.38
N ALA A 42 -10.99 -8.10 -16.16
CA ALA A 42 -11.54 -8.81 -15.00
C ALA A 42 -11.09 -8.20 -13.66
N ALA A 43 -9.82 -7.82 -13.54
CA ALA A 43 -9.33 -7.18 -12.32
C ALA A 43 -9.96 -5.79 -12.08
N LEU A 44 -10.25 -5.02 -13.14
CA LEU A 44 -10.94 -3.74 -13.01
C LEU A 44 -12.42 -3.91 -12.68
N GLU A 45 -13.09 -4.93 -13.25
CA GLU A 45 -14.47 -5.29 -12.91
C GLU A 45 -14.59 -5.58 -11.40
N VAL A 46 -13.71 -6.40 -10.83
CA VAL A 46 -13.66 -6.67 -9.38
C VAL A 46 -13.51 -5.39 -8.56
N VAL A 47 -12.61 -4.49 -8.96
CA VAL A 47 -12.40 -3.21 -8.24
C VAL A 47 -13.69 -2.39 -8.16
N VAL A 48 -14.48 -2.37 -9.24
CA VAL A 48 -15.73 -1.62 -9.33
C VAL A 48 -16.86 -2.35 -8.60
N ASP A 49 -17.08 -3.64 -8.91
CA ASP A 49 -18.20 -4.43 -8.41
C ASP A 49 -18.14 -4.62 -6.89
N GLU A 50 -16.95 -4.79 -6.33
CA GLU A 50 -16.73 -4.95 -4.88
C GLU A 50 -16.51 -3.61 -4.15
N GLN A 51 -16.62 -2.47 -4.84
CA GLN A 51 -16.46 -1.13 -4.27
C GLN A 51 -15.15 -0.96 -3.48
N LEU A 52 -14.04 -1.43 -4.08
CA LEU A 52 -12.76 -1.52 -3.36
C LEU A 52 -12.17 -0.15 -3.03
N ALA A 53 -12.54 0.91 -3.75
CA ALA A 53 -12.11 2.27 -3.45
C ALA A 53 -12.75 2.80 -2.16
N GLU A 54 -14.05 2.56 -1.99
CA GLU A 54 -14.83 2.91 -0.81
C GLU A 54 -14.36 2.12 0.41
N ARG A 55 -14.17 0.80 0.25
CA ARG A 55 -13.57 -0.06 1.28
C ARG A 55 -12.21 0.45 1.73
N ALA A 56 -11.35 0.80 0.77
CA ALA A 56 -10.02 1.33 1.07
C ALA A 56 -10.08 2.65 1.85
N GLN A 57 -11.05 3.52 1.54
CA GLN A 57 -11.27 4.75 2.28
C GLN A 57 -11.70 4.46 3.73
N GLN A 58 -12.69 3.59 3.92
CA GLN A 58 -13.21 3.21 5.25
C GLN A 58 -12.12 2.57 6.12
N MET A 59 -11.46 1.53 5.62
CA MET A 59 -10.40 0.82 6.33
C MET A 59 -9.17 1.70 6.58
N GLY A 60 -8.87 2.59 5.63
CA GLY A 60 -7.82 3.58 5.78
C GLY A 60 -8.06 4.55 6.94
N VAL A 61 -9.30 5.01 7.14
CA VAL A 61 -9.66 5.86 8.27
C VAL A 61 -9.52 5.09 9.58
N LEU A 62 -10.01 3.85 9.64
CA LEU A 62 -9.87 3.00 10.83
C LEU A 62 -8.41 2.81 11.22
N PHE A 63 -7.56 2.43 10.27
CA PHE A 63 -6.12 2.25 10.49
C PHE A 63 -5.48 3.53 11.03
N ARG A 64 -5.70 4.68 10.36
CA ARG A 64 -5.07 5.93 10.76
C ARG A 64 -5.54 6.43 12.13
N ASN A 65 -6.79 6.20 12.51
CA ASN A 65 -7.27 6.54 13.86
C ASN A 65 -6.54 5.74 14.93
N ARG A 66 -6.45 4.40 14.77
CA ARG A 66 -5.69 3.52 15.68
C ARG A 66 -4.21 3.91 15.78
N MET A 67 -3.58 4.19 14.64
CA MET A 67 -2.17 4.57 14.64
C MET A 67 -1.93 5.97 15.19
N GLN A 68 -2.91 6.88 15.11
CA GLN A 68 -2.80 8.20 15.72
C GLN A 68 -2.78 8.10 17.25
N GLU A 69 -3.64 7.26 17.84
CA GLU A 69 -3.63 6.98 19.28
C GLU A 69 -2.25 6.46 19.72
N LEU A 70 -1.64 5.57 18.94
CA LEU A 70 -0.30 5.03 19.21
C LEU A 70 0.81 6.09 19.07
N VAL A 71 0.69 6.99 18.08
CA VAL A 71 1.61 8.13 17.91
C VAL A 71 1.53 9.05 19.12
N ASP A 72 0.32 9.35 19.60
CA ASP A 72 0.11 10.25 20.74
C ASP A 72 0.63 9.64 22.05
N ALA A 73 0.70 8.31 22.14
CA ALA A 73 1.14 7.57 23.32
C ALA A 73 2.63 7.16 23.33
N SER A 74 3.38 7.37 22.25
CA SER A 74 4.74 6.83 22.11
C SER A 74 5.74 7.84 21.52
N ASP A 75 6.77 8.19 22.30
CA ASP A 75 7.88 9.06 21.85
C ASP A 75 8.71 8.46 20.70
N ARG A 76 8.56 7.16 20.44
CA ARG A 76 9.21 6.45 19.33
C ARG A 76 8.57 6.75 17.98
N LEU A 77 7.35 7.28 17.96
CA LEU A 77 6.63 7.58 16.72
C LEU A 77 6.49 9.09 16.56
N ARG A 78 6.61 9.56 15.32
CA ARG A 78 6.54 11.00 15.00
C ARG A 78 5.17 11.41 14.46
N LEU A 79 4.63 10.65 13.51
CA LEU A 79 3.31 10.87 12.92
C LEU A 79 2.83 9.66 12.11
N VAL A 80 1.52 9.55 11.94
CA VAL A 80 0.89 8.69 10.93
C VAL A 80 0.37 9.54 9.76
N ARG A 81 0.50 9.05 8.53
CA ARG A 81 -0.04 9.69 7.32
C ARG A 81 -0.47 8.68 6.27
N GLY A 82 -1.37 9.09 5.39
CA GLY A 82 -1.79 8.26 4.26
C GLY A 82 -3.11 8.68 3.63
N LYS A 83 -3.52 7.95 2.60
CA LYS A 83 -4.81 8.11 1.93
C LYS A 83 -5.33 6.73 1.52
N GLY A 84 -6.59 6.43 1.79
CA GLY A 84 -7.13 5.08 1.66
C GLY A 84 -6.26 4.07 2.41
N LEU A 85 -5.91 2.96 1.77
CA LEU A 85 -5.03 1.92 2.31
C LEU A 85 -3.54 2.12 2.04
N LEU A 86 -3.12 3.24 1.48
CA LEU A 86 -1.70 3.60 1.38
C LEU A 86 -1.32 4.46 2.59
N ASN A 87 -0.81 3.81 3.64
CA ASN A 87 -0.50 4.45 4.92
C ASN A 87 0.96 4.26 5.31
N ALA A 88 1.44 5.13 6.20
CA ALA A 88 2.77 5.06 6.74
C ALA A 88 2.84 5.66 8.15
N ILE A 89 3.71 5.08 8.97
CA ILE A 89 4.11 5.61 10.27
C ILE A 89 5.55 6.08 10.16
N VAL A 90 5.82 7.31 10.59
CA VAL A 90 7.17 7.87 10.67
C VAL A 90 7.72 7.57 12.05
N ILE A 91 8.82 6.84 12.12
CA ILE A 91 9.55 6.56 13.34
C ILE A 91 10.32 7.82 13.73
N ASN A 92 10.29 8.16 15.02
CA ASN A 92 10.99 9.31 15.58
C ASN A 92 12.48 8.97 15.81
N ASP A 93 13.16 8.66 14.71
CA ASP A 93 14.59 8.34 14.68
C ASP A 93 15.22 8.84 13.38
N HIS A 94 16.55 8.86 13.31
CA HIS A 94 17.30 9.28 12.13
C HIS A 94 17.05 8.31 10.96
N PRO A 95 16.95 8.78 9.70
CA PRO A 95 16.76 7.91 8.53
C PRO A 95 17.85 6.85 8.32
N GLU A 96 19.05 7.05 8.86
CA GLU A 96 20.15 6.06 8.80
C GLU A 96 20.09 5.03 9.94
N SER A 97 19.16 5.19 10.89
CA SER A 97 18.96 4.24 11.97
C SER A 97 18.30 2.96 11.49
N GLU A 98 18.66 1.84 12.13
CA GLU A 98 18.07 0.53 11.87
C GLU A 98 16.73 0.32 12.59
N THR A 99 16.26 1.28 13.41
CA THR A 99 15.05 1.11 14.23
C THR A 99 13.83 0.69 13.43
N ALA A 100 13.55 1.36 12.30
CA ALA A 100 12.40 1.03 11.46
C ALA A 100 12.54 -0.36 10.80
N TRP A 101 13.77 -0.77 10.47
CA TRP A 101 14.06 -2.10 9.94
C TRP A 101 13.84 -3.17 11.01
N ASN A 102 14.38 -2.98 12.21
CA ASN A 102 14.23 -3.89 13.33
C ASN A 102 12.77 -4.02 13.79
N MET A 103 12.01 -2.92 13.77
CA MET A 103 10.56 -2.97 13.97
C MET A 103 9.87 -3.81 12.89
N CYS A 104 10.25 -3.69 11.62
CA CYS A 104 9.67 -4.52 10.55
C CYS A 104 10.00 -6.01 10.72
N LEU A 105 11.21 -6.35 11.21
CA LEU A 105 11.56 -7.73 11.55
C LEU A 105 10.69 -8.26 12.70
N SER A 106 10.50 -7.47 13.76
CA SER A 106 9.62 -7.84 14.87
C SER A 106 8.15 -7.95 14.45
N LEU A 107 7.67 -7.08 13.55
CA LEU A 107 6.34 -7.21 12.96
C LEU A 107 6.22 -8.54 12.21
N ALA A 108 7.24 -8.92 11.43
CA ALA A 108 7.26 -10.19 10.70
C ALA A 108 7.21 -11.40 11.64
N ASP A 109 7.98 -11.38 12.74
CA ASP A 109 7.94 -12.41 13.79
C ASP A 109 6.55 -12.49 14.46
N ASN A 110 5.86 -11.36 14.58
CA ASN A 110 4.49 -11.27 15.09
C ASN A 110 3.41 -11.59 14.02
N GLY A 111 3.81 -11.94 12.79
CA GLY A 111 2.90 -12.34 11.72
C GLY A 111 2.40 -11.21 10.81
N LEU A 112 2.96 -10.00 10.90
CA LEU A 112 2.62 -8.86 10.05
C LEU A 112 3.80 -8.45 9.14
N LEU A 113 3.63 -8.56 7.83
CA LEU A 113 4.64 -8.10 6.88
C LEU A 113 4.48 -6.61 6.57
N ALA A 114 5.52 -5.84 6.89
CA ALA A 114 5.65 -4.44 6.53
C ALA A 114 7.04 -4.15 5.93
N LYS A 115 7.19 -2.99 5.30
CA LYS A 115 8.47 -2.60 4.69
C LYS A 115 8.85 -1.17 5.09
N PRO A 116 10.11 -0.92 5.48
CA PRO A 116 10.60 0.43 5.65
C PRO A 116 10.90 1.08 4.30
N THR A 117 10.75 2.39 4.25
CA THR A 117 11.03 3.24 3.09
C THR A 117 11.68 4.51 3.57
N HIS A 118 12.60 5.07 2.78
CA HIS A 118 13.32 6.30 3.14
C HIS A 118 13.95 6.26 4.55
N GLY A 119 14.39 5.07 5.00
CA GLY A 119 15.00 4.87 6.31
C GLY A 119 13.98 4.68 7.43
N ASN A 120 13.47 5.78 7.98
CA ASN A 120 12.69 5.82 9.21
C ASN A 120 11.16 5.77 9.01
N ILE A 121 10.66 5.35 7.86
CA ILE A 121 9.22 5.33 7.56
C ILE A 121 8.77 3.90 7.29
N ILE A 122 7.81 3.38 8.04
CA ILE A 122 7.22 2.05 7.78
C ILE A 122 5.94 2.23 6.96
N ARG A 123 5.86 1.57 5.79
CA ARG A 123 4.70 1.65 4.89
C ARG A 123 3.80 0.44 5.06
N PHE A 124 2.50 0.69 5.20
CA PHE A 124 1.43 -0.29 5.24
C PHE A 124 0.53 -0.11 4.02
N ALA A 125 0.45 -1.15 3.19
CA ALA A 125 -0.34 -1.17 1.96
C ALA A 125 -1.00 -2.54 1.78
N PRO A 126 -1.97 -2.90 2.65
CA PRO A 126 -2.65 -4.19 2.56
C PRO A 126 -3.50 -4.30 1.29
N PRO A 127 -3.90 -5.53 0.89
CA PRO A 127 -4.87 -5.74 -0.17
C PRO A 127 -6.17 -4.97 0.10
N LEU A 128 -6.82 -4.47 -0.96
CA LEU A 128 -8.06 -3.66 -0.82
C LEU A 128 -9.25 -4.47 -0.31
N VAL A 129 -9.16 -5.80 -0.38
CA VAL A 129 -10.16 -6.74 0.11
C VAL A 129 -10.12 -6.94 1.63
N ILE A 130 -9.08 -6.44 2.33
CA ILE A 130 -8.91 -6.61 3.78
C ILE A 130 -10.20 -6.27 4.55
N GLU A 131 -10.56 -7.13 5.49
CA GLU A 131 -11.74 -6.97 6.32
C GLU A 131 -11.45 -6.14 7.57
N GLU A 132 -12.50 -5.58 8.18
CA GLU A 132 -12.35 -4.78 9.40
C GLU A 132 -11.70 -5.57 10.54
N LYS A 133 -12.07 -6.85 10.70
CA LYS A 133 -11.48 -7.72 11.71
C LYS A 133 -9.98 -7.88 11.50
N GLU A 134 -9.55 -8.19 10.29
CA GLU A 134 -8.14 -8.34 9.92
C GLU A 134 -7.38 -7.01 10.10
N MET A 135 -8.00 -5.88 9.76
CA MET A 135 -7.40 -4.57 9.97
C MET A 135 -7.19 -4.28 11.45
N ARG A 136 -8.15 -4.62 12.32
CA ARG A 136 -8.02 -4.46 13.77
C ARG A 136 -6.92 -5.36 14.32
N GLU A 137 -6.87 -6.63 13.92
CA GLU A 137 -5.80 -7.55 14.30
C GLU A 137 -4.42 -7.01 13.86
N CYS A 138 -4.30 -6.49 12.63
CA CYS A 138 -3.07 -5.83 12.18
C CYS A 138 -2.69 -4.64 13.08
N CYS A 139 -3.66 -3.80 13.47
CA CYS A 139 -3.41 -2.66 14.35
C CYS A 139 -2.91 -3.12 15.74
N ASP A 140 -3.49 -4.19 16.27
CA ASP A 140 -3.10 -4.75 17.57
C ASP A 140 -1.66 -5.29 17.52
N LEU A 141 -1.28 -5.97 16.44
CA LEU A 141 0.11 -6.42 16.23
C LEU A 141 1.09 -5.26 16.12
N ILE A 142 0.71 -4.17 15.43
CA ILE A 142 1.55 -2.96 15.32
C ILE A 142 1.75 -2.33 16.69
N GLU A 143 0.68 -2.17 17.46
CA GLU A 143 0.70 -1.62 18.81
C GLU A 143 1.58 -2.47 19.75
N GLN A 144 1.43 -3.79 19.70
CA GLN A 144 2.27 -4.73 20.45
C GLN A 144 3.76 -4.56 20.09
N THR A 145 4.09 -4.51 18.79
CA THR A 145 5.49 -4.33 18.36
C THR A 145 6.03 -2.96 18.77
N VAL A 146 5.31 -1.86 18.54
CA VAL A 146 5.80 -0.52 18.90
C VAL A 146 6.04 -0.41 20.40
N THR A 147 5.16 -0.99 21.23
CA THR A 147 5.31 -0.96 22.69
C THR A 147 6.55 -1.73 23.17
N ALA A 148 6.94 -2.80 22.48
CA ALA A 148 8.15 -3.56 22.80
C ALA A 148 9.45 -2.81 22.47
N PHE A 149 9.40 -1.74 21.67
CA PHE A 149 10.54 -0.92 21.24
C PHE A 149 10.62 0.42 21.99
N GLN A 150 9.79 0.64 23.01
CA GLN A 150 9.84 1.83 23.86
C GLN A 150 11.17 1.92 24.62
#